data_AF-A0A3P7IND3-F1
#
_entry.id   AF-A0A3P7IND3-F1
#
_cell.length_a   1.000
_cell.length_b   1.000
_cell.length_c   1.000
_cell.angle_alpha   90.00
_cell.angle_beta   90.00
_cell.angle_gamma   90.00
#
_symmetry.space_group_name_H-M   'P 1'
#
loop_
_entity.id
_entity.type
_entity.pdbx_description
1 polymer ?
#
loop_
_entity_poly.entity_id
_entity_poly.type
_entity_poly.pdbx_seq_one_letter_code
_entity_poly.pdbx_strand_id
1 'polypeptide(L)'
;MMNELMEIRAQGTDSEAVDRLIAEMRSKASCDDAVVVEWGGFKSTVEDDKARQVVQGWQQVQSELAQCQTPKERMALYEKQLTDTRDALERISDLIRRKTSDNADSTVLQSIKSYLEFLKMLGTASRYLAMIENAKSEKRSKPQDFLRLYDSVIEVYRELLQLPGVEHDKNLIQAVSAKIEYYRAFRCHHMAAAYSALSRFGEAVALFERALKRTNDAKGMLSKLKGSTYMQEESEEALNNLAAEIEHARIAAKAKRLASAAGVADETDEKTAAIIDDRPLIDTLTEWRQWDVAGALKEKRNIPIAEMPPAFILMPNKPLFFDLALNHIK
;
A
#
# COMPACT_ATOMS: atom_id res chain seq x y z
N MET A 1 18.19 13.56 43.54
CA MET A 1 18.61 13.43 42.13
C MET A 1 18.01 14.48 41.18
N MET A 2 16.69 14.58 40.95
CA MET A 2 16.16 15.60 40.01
C MET A 2 16.42 17.05 40.46
N ASN A 3 16.30 17.32 41.76
CA ASN A 3 16.58 18.64 42.33
C ASN A 3 18.07 19.00 42.28
N GLU A 4 18.97 18.03 42.50
CA GLU A 4 20.42 18.23 42.44
C GLU A 4 20.90 18.53 41.00
N LEU A 5 20.29 17.90 39.98
CA LEU A 5 20.60 18.20 38.57
C LEU A 5 20.07 19.57 38.12
N MET A 6 18.93 20.02 38.67
CA MET A 6 18.45 21.39 38.44
C MET A 6 19.34 22.44 39.11
N GLU A 7 19.94 22.12 40.26
CA GLU A 7 20.94 22.98 40.92
C GLU A 7 22.25 23.04 40.12
N ILE A 8 22.71 21.91 39.55
CA ILE A 8 23.90 21.87 38.67
C ILE A 8 23.65 22.67 37.38
N ARG A 9 22.42 22.64 36.83
CA ARG A 9 22.00 23.50 35.71
C ARG A 9 22.09 24.99 36.04
N ALA A 10 21.74 25.37 37.28
CA ALA A 10 21.86 26.74 37.76
C ALA A 10 23.32 27.20 37.99
N GLN A 11 24.26 26.24 38.07
CA GLN A 11 25.69 26.50 38.27
C GLN A 11 26.51 26.59 36.96
N GLY A 12 25.86 26.49 35.79
CA GLY A 12 26.46 26.86 34.50
C GLY A 12 27.46 25.86 33.90
N THR A 13 27.46 24.60 34.33
CA THR A 13 28.25 23.53 33.69
C THR A 13 27.45 22.85 32.58
N ASP A 14 28.04 22.77 31.38
CA ASP A 14 27.57 22.10 30.15
C ASP A 14 26.05 21.83 30.06
N SER A 15 25.29 22.92 29.89
CA SER A 15 23.82 22.90 29.84
C SER A 15 23.27 21.87 28.85
N GLU A 16 23.93 21.65 27.71
CA GLU A 16 23.46 20.67 26.71
C GLU A 16 23.54 19.22 27.18
N ALA A 17 24.58 18.85 27.94
CA ALA A 17 24.72 17.49 28.48
C ALA A 17 23.69 17.24 29.59
N VAL A 18 23.47 18.26 30.43
CA VAL A 18 22.45 18.24 31.48
C VAL A 18 21.05 18.22 30.88
N ASP A 19 20.77 19.00 29.83
CA ASP A 19 19.48 19.01 29.15
C ASP A 19 19.21 17.66 28.43
N ARG A 20 20.23 17.01 27.85
CA ARG A 20 20.12 15.64 27.32
C ARG A 20 19.84 14.62 28.42
N LEU A 21 20.54 14.69 29.56
CA LEU A 21 20.30 13.81 30.71
C LEU A 21 18.92 14.02 31.33
N ILE A 22 18.44 15.26 31.39
CA ILE A 22 17.09 15.58 31.85
C ILE A 22 16.05 15.06 30.86
N ALA A 23 16.27 15.20 29.55
CA ALA A 23 15.41 14.62 28.53
C ALA A 23 15.38 13.09 28.61
N GLU A 24 16.53 12.45 28.82
CA GLU A 24 16.67 11.00 28.97
C GLU A 24 16.08 10.48 30.28
N MET A 25 16.16 11.25 31.37
CA MET A 25 15.48 10.92 32.63
C MET A 25 13.98 11.17 32.56
N ARG A 26 13.51 12.18 31.83
CA ARG A 26 12.07 12.41 31.62
C ARG A 26 11.45 11.33 30.74
N SER A 27 12.15 10.88 29.69
CA SER A 27 11.71 9.75 28.89
C SER A 27 11.68 8.45 29.71
N LYS A 28 12.68 8.22 30.57
CA LYS A 28 12.68 7.10 31.54
C LYS A 28 11.58 7.23 32.60
N ALA A 29 11.30 8.41 33.12
CA ALA A 29 10.24 8.62 34.13
C ALA A 29 8.83 8.44 33.56
N SER A 30 8.59 8.75 32.28
CA SER A 30 7.32 8.42 31.60
C SER A 30 7.17 6.92 31.28
N CYS A 31 8.24 6.15 31.44
CA CYS A 31 8.26 4.72 31.20
C CYS A 31 7.71 3.91 32.40
N ASP A 32 7.55 4.51 33.59
CA ASP A 32 7.05 3.83 34.79
C ASP A 32 5.52 3.70 34.83
N ASP A 33 4.78 4.39 33.95
CA ASP A 33 3.35 4.20 33.82
C ASP A 33 3.06 2.90 33.05
N ALA A 34 2.29 2.00 33.67
CA ALA A 34 1.88 0.74 33.06
C ALA A 34 1.06 1.00 31.78
N VAL A 35 1.63 0.68 30.63
CA VAL A 35 0.94 0.77 29.34
C VAL A 35 0.16 -0.52 29.09
N VAL A 36 -1.15 -0.40 28.94
CA VAL A 36 -2.06 -1.50 28.62
C VAL A 36 -2.52 -1.36 27.17
N VAL A 37 -2.39 -2.43 26.39
CA VAL A 37 -2.86 -2.51 25.01
C VAL A 37 -4.07 -3.44 24.92
N GLU A 38 -5.06 -3.05 24.12
CA GLU A 38 -6.24 -3.87 23.83
C GLU A 38 -6.17 -4.38 22.39
N TRP A 39 -6.04 -5.68 22.21
CA TRP A 39 -5.93 -6.32 20.90
C TRP A 39 -6.55 -7.71 20.91
N GLY A 40 -7.29 -8.06 19.85
CA GLY A 40 -7.94 -9.36 19.75
C GLY A 40 -8.95 -9.69 20.85
N GLY A 41 -9.54 -8.67 21.49
CA GLY A 41 -10.42 -8.83 22.65
C GLY A 41 -9.69 -9.07 23.98
N PHE A 42 -8.35 -9.01 23.98
CA PHE A 42 -7.52 -9.17 25.17
C PHE A 42 -6.89 -7.85 25.58
N LYS A 43 -6.85 -7.59 26.89
CA LYS A 43 -6.07 -6.50 27.48
C LYS A 43 -4.75 -7.06 28.00
N SER A 44 -3.65 -6.57 27.45
CA SER A 44 -2.29 -7.02 27.77
C SER A 44 -1.47 -5.86 28.32
N THR A 45 -0.83 -6.05 29.47
CA THR A 45 0.12 -5.08 30.02
C THR A 45 1.47 -5.23 29.35
N VAL A 46 2.04 -4.13 28.86
CA VAL A 46 3.33 -4.12 28.16
C VAL A 46 4.46 -4.00 29.17
N GLU A 47 5.05 -5.15 29.51
CA GLU A 47 6.16 -5.24 30.47
C GLU A 47 7.51 -4.84 29.85
N ASP A 48 7.73 -5.09 28.56
CA ASP A 48 8.97 -4.73 27.87
C ASP A 48 9.07 -3.20 27.66
N ASP A 49 10.16 -2.60 28.13
CA ASP A 49 10.35 -1.15 28.09
C ASP A 49 10.39 -0.59 26.67
N LYS A 50 10.96 -1.33 25.71
CA LYS A 50 11.05 -0.86 24.33
C LYS A 50 9.71 -0.95 23.61
N ALA A 51 8.95 -2.00 23.85
CA ALA A 51 7.57 -2.09 23.40
C ALA A 51 6.72 -0.95 24.00
N ARG A 52 6.91 -0.63 25.29
CA ARG A 52 6.24 0.49 25.96
C ARG A 52 6.53 1.83 25.28
N GLN A 53 7.81 2.11 25.04
CA GLN A 53 8.26 3.30 24.32
C GLN A 53 7.66 3.40 22.92
N VAL A 54 7.58 2.29 22.17
CA VAL A 54 6.98 2.28 20.84
C VAL A 54 5.50 2.62 20.88
N VAL A 55 4.74 2.04 21.82
CA VAL A 55 3.30 2.33 21.95
C VAL A 55 3.06 3.80 22.31
N GLN A 56 3.83 4.35 23.25
CA GLN A 56 3.76 5.77 23.59
C GLN A 56 4.21 6.66 22.43
N GLY A 57 5.26 6.26 21.69
CA GLY A 57 5.76 6.97 20.53
C GLY A 57 4.70 7.10 19.43
N TRP A 58 3.92 6.03 19.16
CA TRP A 58 2.82 6.11 18.20
C TRP A 58 1.69 7.06 18.63
N GLN A 59 1.45 7.21 19.94
CA GLN A 59 0.51 8.21 20.47
C GLN A 59 1.05 9.63 20.29
N GLN A 60 2.35 9.83 20.50
CA GLN A 60 3.02 11.12 20.33
C GLN A 60 3.09 11.54 18.85
N VAL A 61 3.33 10.59 17.93
CA VAL A 61 3.34 10.84 16.49
C VAL A 61 2.06 11.54 16.03
N GLN A 62 0.89 11.16 16.55
CA GLN A 62 -0.37 11.84 16.22
C GLN A 62 -0.36 13.33 16.58
N SER A 63 0.32 13.70 17.67
CA SER A 63 0.46 15.08 18.12
C SER A 63 1.55 15.83 17.34
N GLU A 64 2.67 15.16 17.05
CA GLU A 64 3.81 15.74 16.32
C GLU A 64 3.48 15.97 14.84
N LEU A 65 2.60 15.15 14.24
CA LEU A 65 2.12 15.33 12.87
C LEU A 65 1.46 16.69 12.65
N ALA A 66 0.83 17.28 13.67
CA ALA A 66 0.24 18.61 13.60
C ALA A 66 1.29 19.72 13.49
N GLN A 67 2.53 19.45 13.92
CA GLN A 67 3.64 20.40 13.86
C GLN A 67 4.42 20.30 12.54
N CYS A 68 4.30 19.17 11.81
CA CYS A 68 4.96 18.96 10.53
C CYS A 68 4.33 19.82 9.43
N GLN A 69 5.14 20.68 8.81
CA GLN A 69 4.71 21.58 7.73
C GLN A 69 4.88 20.93 6.36
N THR A 70 5.90 20.08 6.21
CA THR A 70 6.22 19.46 4.92
C THR A 70 5.88 17.97 4.88
N PRO A 71 5.46 17.43 3.71
CA PRO A 71 5.29 15.99 3.54
C PRO A 71 6.58 15.19 3.84
N LYS A 72 7.76 15.77 3.59
CA LYS A 72 9.05 15.15 3.87
C LYS A 72 9.31 14.97 5.37
N GLU A 73 8.94 15.95 6.20
CA GLU A 73 9.00 15.81 7.66
C GLU A 73 8.08 14.69 8.15
N ARG A 74 6.84 14.62 7.63
CA ARG A 74 5.89 13.54 7.97
C ARG A 74 6.46 12.17 7.62
N MET A 75 7.06 12.04 6.42
CA MET A 75 7.71 10.81 6.00
C MET A 75 8.85 10.40 6.95
N ALA A 76 9.72 11.35 7.32
CA ALA A 76 10.84 11.09 8.23
C ALA A 76 10.36 10.68 9.63
N LEU A 77 9.30 11.32 10.14
CA LEU A 77 8.68 10.97 11.41
C LEU A 77 8.15 9.53 11.41
N TYR A 78 7.37 9.17 10.38
CA TYR A 78 6.89 7.80 10.24
C TYR A 78 8.02 6.78 10.07
N GLU A 79 9.06 7.11 9.31
CA GLU A 79 10.20 6.21 9.10
C GLU A 79 11.00 5.96 10.39
N LYS A 80 11.22 6.99 11.20
CA LYS A 80 11.82 6.86 12.52
C LYS A 80 10.99 5.92 13.40
N GLN A 81 9.69 6.20 13.55
CA GLN A 81 8.81 5.40 14.40
C GLN A 81 8.68 3.95 13.91
N LEU A 82 8.66 3.73 12.59
CA LEU A 82 8.65 2.38 12.01
C LEU A 82 9.94 1.61 12.30
N THR A 83 11.08 2.29 12.34
CA THR A 83 12.36 1.67 12.70
C THR A 83 12.33 1.21 14.15
N ASP A 84 11.92 2.10 15.08
CA ASP A 84 11.77 1.76 16.50
C ASP A 84 10.79 0.59 16.72
N THR A 85 9.71 0.55 15.93
CA THR A 85 8.72 -0.54 15.98
C THR A 85 9.29 -1.88 15.52
N ARG A 86 10.11 -1.91 14.44
CA ARG A 86 10.78 -3.14 13.97
C ARG A 86 11.74 -3.68 15.02
N ASP A 87 12.49 -2.78 15.64
CA ASP A 87 13.41 -3.04 16.72
C ASP A 87 12.73 -3.66 17.97
N ALA A 88 11.54 -3.17 18.32
CA ALA A 88 10.74 -3.75 19.40
C ALA A 88 10.14 -5.12 19.01
N LEU A 89 9.69 -5.28 17.76
CA LEU A 89 9.16 -6.54 17.25
C LEU A 89 10.20 -7.66 17.24
N GLU A 90 11.45 -7.36 16.86
CA GLU A 90 12.54 -8.33 16.91
C GLU A 90 12.78 -8.81 18.35
N ARG A 91 12.85 -7.87 19.30
CA ARG A 91 13.01 -8.20 20.72
C ARG A 91 11.88 -9.04 21.29
N ILE A 92 10.63 -8.68 21.01
CA ILE A 92 9.47 -9.48 21.46
C ILE A 92 9.49 -10.86 20.81
N SER A 93 9.87 -10.96 19.53
CA SER A 93 9.98 -12.25 18.85
C SER A 93 11.02 -13.16 19.51
N ASP A 94 12.13 -12.60 19.97
CA ASP A 94 13.16 -13.35 20.71
C ASP A 94 12.71 -13.75 22.12
N LEU A 95 11.98 -12.89 22.82
CA LEU A 95 11.37 -13.23 24.12
C LEU A 95 10.35 -14.37 23.97
N ILE A 96 9.53 -14.33 22.92
CA ILE A 96 8.61 -15.41 22.58
C ILE A 96 9.38 -16.71 22.34
N ARG A 97 10.45 -16.67 21.52
CA ARG A 97 11.25 -17.87 21.23
C ARG A 97 11.84 -18.50 22.49
N ARG A 98 12.33 -17.68 23.43
CA ARG A 98 12.85 -18.13 24.73
C ARG A 98 11.76 -18.72 25.63
N LYS A 99 10.60 -18.08 25.75
CA LYS A 99 9.49 -18.64 26.52
C LYS A 99 8.99 -19.96 25.95
N THR A 100 8.93 -20.07 24.62
CA THR A 100 8.52 -21.31 23.96
C THR A 100 9.51 -22.44 24.19
N SER A 101 10.84 -22.17 24.20
CA SER A 101 11.82 -23.22 24.56
C SER A 101 11.70 -23.69 26.00
N ASP A 102 11.28 -22.79 26.90
CA ASP A 102 11.08 -23.07 28.31
C ASP A 102 9.68 -23.67 28.61
N ASN A 103 8.87 -23.96 27.58
CA ASN A 103 7.46 -24.37 27.70
C ASN A 103 6.60 -23.42 28.57
N ALA A 104 6.96 -22.14 28.61
CA ALA A 104 6.24 -21.11 29.34
C ALA A 104 5.16 -20.46 28.48
N ASP A 105 4.13 -19.91 29.12
CA ASP A 105 3.05 -19.21 28.43
C ASP A 105 3.56 -17.91 27.78
N SER A 106 3.36 -17.82 26.47
CA SER A 106 3.74 -16.68 25.62
C SER A 106 2.53 -15.94 25.04
N THR A 107 1.30 -16.29 25.40
CA THR A 107 0.06 -15.71 24.86
C THR A 107 0.02 -14.18 24.93
N VAL A 108 0.38 -13.60 26.08
CA VAL A 108 0.46 -12.14 26.27
C VAL A 108 1.48 -11.51 25.30
N LEU A 109 2.66 -12.11 25.16
CA LEU A 109 3.69 -11.62 24.24
C LEU A 109 3.25 -11.74 22.78
N GLN A 110 2.53 -12.79 22.41
CA GLN A 110 1.96 -12.95 21.06
C GLN A 110 0.90 -11.87 20.77
N SER A 111 0.04 -11.56 21.75
CA SER A 111 -0.93 -10.48 21.65
C SER A 111 -0.25 -9.13 21.46
N ILE A 112 0.79 -8.83 22.26
CA ILE A 112 1.56 -7.59 22.13
C ILE A 112 2.28 -7.54 20.78
N LYS A 113 2.90 -8.64 20.34
CA LYS A 113 3.55 -8.73 19.04
C LYS A 113 2.58 -8.39 17.91
N SER A 114 1.40 -9.01 17.93
CA SER A 114 0.38 -8.78 16.90
C SER A 114 -0.13 -7.32 16.90
N TYR A 115 -0.29 -6.72 18.08
CA TYR A 115 -0.62 -5.30 18.20
C TYR A 115 0.48 -4.38 17.63
N LEU A 116 1.76 -4.67 17.91
CA LEU A 116 2.88 -3.91 17.33
C LEU A 116 2.99 -4.12 15.81
N GLU A 117 2.70 -5.33 15.31
CA GLU A 117 2.59 -5.58 13.87
C GLU A 117 1.47 -4.71 13.28
N PHE A 118 0.31 -4.62 13.92
CA PHE A 118 -0.78 -3.73 13.50
C PHE A 118 -0.34 -2.25 13.43
N LEU A 119 0.32 -1.73 14.48
CA LEU A 119 0.84 -0.36 14.48
C LEU A 119 1.84 -0.13 13.34
N LYS A 120 2.77 -1.08 13.12
CA LYS A 120 3.72 -1.04 12.01
C LYS A 120 3.00 -0.98 10.66
N MET A 121 1.95 -1.76 10.46
CA MET A 121 1.20 -1.80 9.20
C MET A 121 0.48 -0.48 8.95
N LEU A 122 -0.21 0.07 9.95
CA LEU A 122 -0.83 1.40 9.84
C LEU A 122 0.20 2.48 9.54
N GLY A 123 1.31 2.51 10.28
CA GLY A 123 2.40 3.45 10.04
C GLY A 123 3.01 3.33 8.64
N THR A 124 3.14 2.11 8.13
CA THR A 124 3.65 1.87 6.77
C THR A 124 2.70 2.44 5.72
N ALA A 125 1.38 2.26 5.89
CA ALA A 125 0.38 2.86 5.02
C ALA A 125 0.43 4.39 5.07
N SER A 126 0.44 5.00 6.26
CA SER A 126 0.53 6.47 6.43
C SER A 126 1.81 7.05 5.83
N ARG A 127 2.95 6.33 5.92
CA ARG A 127 4.19 6.72 5.23
C ARG A 127 4.03 6.74 3.71
N TYR A 128 3.41 5.71 3.11
CA TYR A 128 3.14 5.70 1.67
C TYR A 128 2.21 6.83 1.25
N LEU A 129 1.23 7.18 2.08
CA LEU A 129 0.34 8.31 1.82
C LEU A 129 1.09 9.65 1.87
N ALA A 130 2.00 9.84 2.82
CA ALA A 130 2.89 11.00 2.85
C ALA A 130 3.83 11.05 1.61
N MET A 131 4.28 9.89 1.10
CA MET A 131 5.03 9.82 -0.15
C MET A 131 4.19 10.26 -1.36
N ILE A 132 2.90 9.89 -1.37
CA ILE A 132 1.96 10.33 -2.42
C ILE A 132 1.75 11.84 -2.36
N GLU A 133 1.56 12.42 -1.18
CA GLU A 133 1.46 13.87 -1.00
C GLU A 133 2.73 14.59 -1.48
N ASN A 134 3.90 14.07 -1.10
CA ASN A 134 5.17 14.63 -1.57
C ASN A 134 5.29 14.55 -3.10
N ALA A 135 4.95 13.39 -3.70
CA ALA A 135 4.97 13.22 -5.15
C ALA A 135 3.97 14.15 -5.86
N LYS A 136 2.80 14.42 -5.29
CA LYS A 136 1.85 15.40 -5.86
C LYS A 136 2.41 16.83 -5.82
N SER A 137 3.21 17.17 -4.80
CA SER A 137 3.89 18.48 -4.72
C SER A 137 5.04 18.63 -5.71
N GLU A 138 5.65 17.51 -6.13
CA GLU A 138 6.75 17.50 -7.09
C GLU A 138 6.23 17.51 -8.53
N LYS A 139 6.63 18.53 -9.31
CA LYS A 139 6.14 18.74 -10.70
C LYS A 139 6.54 17.65 -11.72
N ARG A 140 7.25 16.59 -11.31
CA ARG A 140 7.83 15.57 -12.22
C ARG A 140 7.26 14.15 -12.06
N SER A 141 6.25 13.95 -11.22
CA SER A 141 5.74 12.60 -10.95
C SER A 141 4.87 12.08 -12.09
N LYS A 142 5.12 10.83 -12.50
CA LYS A 142 4.34 10.16 -13.54
C LYS A 142 3.10 9.50 -12.93
N PRO A 143 2.00 9.34 -13.68
CA PRO A 143 0.82 8.58 -13.24
C PRO A 143 1.15 7.16 -12.72
N GLN A 144 2.17 6.54 -13.30
CA GLN A 144 2.68 5.20 -12.93
C GLN A 144 3.28 5.17 -11.51
N ASP A 145 3.87 6.27 -11.05
CA ASP A 145 4.45 6.34 -9.71
C ASP A 145 3.35 6.30 -8.65
N PHE A 146 2.26 7.04 -8.89
CA PHE A 146 1.09 7.05 -8.02
C PHE A 146 0.40 5.68 -7.98
N LEU A 147 0.29 5.00 -9.12
CA LEU A 147 -0.25 3.64 -9.19
C LEU A 147 0.48 2.69 -8.26
N ARG A 148 1.82 2.67 -8.34
CA ARG A 148 2.66 1.80 -7.51
C ARG A 148 2.48 2.10 -6.03
N LEU A 149 2.44 3.38 -5.64
CA LEU A 149 2.26 3.78 -4.25
C LEU A 149 0.88 3.38 -3.71
N TYR A 150 -0.20 3.62 -4.46
CA TYR A 150 -1.54 3.19 -4.04
C TYR A 150 -1.67 1.66 -4.00
N ASP A 151 -1.02 0.93 -4.90
CA ASP A 151 -0.95 -0.53 -4.83
C ASP A 151 -0.31 -1.01 -3.52
N SER A 152 0.83 -0.42 -3.13
CA SER A 152 1.48 -0.72 -1.86
C SER A 152 0.59 -0.40 -0.65
N VAL A 153 -0.16 0.72 -0.66
CA VAL A 153 -1.12 1.05 0.40
C VAL A 153 -2.22 -0.02 0.50
N ILE A 154 -2.80 -0.42 -0.63
CA ILE A 154 -3.87 -1.42 -0.67
C ILE A 154 -3.37 -2.79 -0.17
N GLU A 155 -2.15 -3.18 -0.56
CA GLU A 155 -1.52 -4.43 -0.12
C GLU A 155 -1.30 -4.45 1.38
N VAL A 156 -0.75 -3.37 1.96
CA VAL A 156 -0.58 -3.23 3.41
C VAL A 156 -1.92 -3.39 4.16
N TYR A 157 -3.00 -2.79 3.67
CA TYR A 157 -4.32 -2.96 4.30
C TYR A 157 -4.89 -4.38 4.14
N ARG A 158 -4.61 -5.08 3.03
CA ARG A 158 -5.01 -6.48 2.86
C ARG A 158 -4.26 -7.40 3.82
N GLU A 159 -2.96 -7.19 3.99
CA GLU A 159 -2.15 -7.93 4.96
C GLU A 159 -2.60 -7.63 6.39
N LEU A 160 -2.97 -6.38 6.70
CA LEU A 160 -3.50 -6.01 8.01
C LEU A 160 -4.75 -6.82 8.35
N LEU A 161 -5.68 -7.04 7.40
CA LEU A 161 -6.87 -7.87 7.62
C LEU A 161 -6.56 -9.35 7.91
N GLN A 162 -5.35 -9.81 7.62
CA GLN A 162 -4.90 -11.19 7.88
C GLN A 162 -4.18 -11.33 9.23
N LEU A 163 -3.97 -10.23 9.96
CA LEU A 163 -3.30 -10.29 11.27
C LEU A 163 -4.16 -11.03 12.30
N PRO A 164 -3.55 -11.89 13.14
CA PRO A 164 -4.28 -12.58 14.19
C PRO A 164 -4.88 -11.60 15.19
N GLY A 165 -6.12 -11.83 15.60
CA GLY A 165 -6.85 -10.95 16.52
C GLY A 165 -7.71 -9.88 15.85
N VAL A 166 -7.48 -9.55 14.57
CA VAL A 166 -8.33 -8.59 13.83
C VAL A 166 -9.77 -9.09 13.71
N GLU A 167 -9.96 -10.42 13.65
CA GLU A 167 -11.26 -11.08 13.57
C GLU A 167 -12.23 -10.68 14.70
N HIS A 168 -11.70 -10.28 15.85
CA HIS A 168 -12.49 -9.87 17.01
C HIS A 168 -12.98 -8.42 16.93
N ASP A 169 -12.41 -7.59 16.06
CA ASP A 169 -12.79 -6.19 15.88
C ASP A 169 -13.49 -5.96 14.52
N LYS A 170 -14.83 -6.08 14.56
CA LYS A 170 -15.67 -5.85 13.37
C LYS A 170 -15.58 -4.41 12.86
N ASN A 171 -15.38 -3.43 13.74
CA ASN A 171 -15.31 -2.03 13.34
C ASN A 171 -14.01 -1.77 12.57
N LEU A 172 -12.90 -2.35 13.03
CA LEU A 172 -11.62 -2.30 12.33
C LEU A 172 -11.72 -2.96 10.95
N ILE A 173 -12.30 -4.16 10.86
CA ILE A 173 -12.46 -4.87 9.57
C ILE A 173 -13.26 -4.01 8.57
N GLN A 174 -14.39 -3.44 9.01
CA GLN A 174 -15.21 -2.58 8.15
C GLN A 174 -14.47 -1.31 7.73
N ALA A 175 -13.75 -0.67 8.66
CA ALA A 175 -12.98 0.54 8.37
C ALA A 175 -11.87 0.25 7.36
N VAL A 176 -11.06 -0.79 7.58
CA VAL A 176 -9.95 -1.16 6.68
C VAL A 176 -10.48 -1.61 5.30
N SER A 177 -11.60 -2.34 5.26
CA SER A 177 -12.25 -2.69 4.00
C SER A 177 -12.72 -1.45 3.22
N ALA A 178 -13.24 -0.43 3.92
CA ALA A 178 -13.59 0.84 3.31
C ALA A 178 -12.34 1.61 2.83
N LYS A 179 -11.23 1.62 3.60
CA LYS A 179 -9.94 2.19 3.15
C LYS A 179 -9.48 1.55 1.84
N ILE A 180 -9.57 0.23 1.74
CA ILE A 180 -9.19 -0.50 0.52
C ILE A 180 -10.00 -0.02 -0.69
N GLU A 181 -11.32 0.11 -0.58
CA GLU A 181 -12.14 0.62 -1.69
C GLU A 181 -11.89 2.11 -1.97
N TYR A 182 -11.66 2.91 -0.92
CA TYR A 182 -11.29 4.32 -1.03
C TYR A 182 -10.03 4.48 -1.88
N TYR A 183 -8.91 3.82 -1.52
CA TYR A 183 -7.66 3.92 -2.26
C TYR A 183 -7.71 3.23 -3.63
N ARG A 184 -8.57 2.22 -3.82
CA ARG A 184 -8.84 1.65 -5.15
C ARG A 184 -9.45 2.65 -6.12
N ALA A 185 -10.26 3.60 -5.64
CA ALA A 185 -10.80 4.66 -6.49
C ALA A 185 -9.67 5.56 -7.03
N PHE A 186 -8.77 6.04 -6.16
CA PHE A 186 -7.61 6.83 -6.55
C PHE A 186 -6.67 6.07 -7.49
N ARG A 187 -6.40 4.80 -7.18
CA ARG A 187 -5.62 3.91 -8.06
C ARG A 187 -6.24 3.81 -9.45
N CYS A 188 -7.56 3.62 -9.55
CA CYS A 188 -8.25 3.50 -10.83
C CYS A 188 -8.17 4.79 -11.65
N HIS A 189 -8.26 5.96 -11.01
CA HIS A 189 -8.05 7.25 -11.66
C HIS A 189 -6.64 7.38 -12.24
N HIS A 190 -5.59 7.10 -11.46
CA HIS A 190 -4.22 7.17 -11.96
C HIS A 190 -3.93 6.13 -13.05
N MET A 191 -4.62 4.99 -13.03
CA MET A 191 -4.60 4.02 -14.12
C MET A 191 -5.14 4.62 -15.41
N ALA A 192 -6.33 5.22 -15.35
CA ALA A 192 -6.92 5.90 -16.50
C ALA A 192 -6.03 7.04 -17.02
N ALA A 193 -5.42 7.82 -16.11
CA ALA A 193 -4.48 8.89 -16.47
C ALA A 193 -3.21 8.34 -17.16
N ALA A 194 -2.68 7.19 -16.73
CA ALA A 194 -1.56 6.54 -17.39
C ALA A 194 -1.91 6.11 -18.83
N TYR A 195 -3.09 5.53 -19.05
CA TYR A 195 -3.56 5.17 -20.39
C TYR A 195 -3.81 6.41 -21.26
N SER A 196 -4.34 7.48 -20.67
CA SER A 196 -4.50 8.76 -21.38
C SER A 196 -3.17 9.39 -21.78
N ALA A 197 -2.11 9.19 -20.99
CA ALA A 197 -0.75 9.67 -21.31
C ALA A 197 -0.08 8.83 -22.41
N LEU A 198 -0.52 7.58 -22.60
CA LEU A 198 -0.11 6.70 -23.70
C LEU A 198 -1.01 6.86 -24.94
N SER A 199 -1.82 7.92 -25.01
CA SER A 199 -2.76 8.19 -26.10
C SER A 199 -3.79 7.08 -26.38
N ARG A 200 -3.96 6.13 -25.44
CA ARG A 200 -4.97 5.05 -25.48
C ARG A 200 -6.31 5.58 -24.96
N PHE A 201 -6.87 6.58 -25.65
CA PHE A 201 -8.02 7.34 -25.17
C PHE A 201 -9.30 6.50 -25.01
N GLY A 202 -9.50 5.47 -25.86
CA GLY A 202 -10.65 4.58 -25.75
C GLY A 202 -10.73 3.86 -24.40
N GLU A 203 -9.62 3.26 -23.99
CA GLU A 203 -9.51 2.55 -22.71
C GLU A 203 -9.45 3.51 -21.54
N ALA A 204 -8.74 4.65 -21.69
CA ALA A 204 -8.71 5.68 -20.66
C ALA A 204 -10.13 6.14 -20.29
N VAL A 205 -11.01 6.37 -21.27
CA VAL A 205 -12.41 6.73 -21.03
C VAL A 205 -13.16 5.64 -20.26
N ALA A 206 -13.03 4.38 -20.66
CA ALA A 206 -13.68 3.26 -19.95
C ALA A 206 -13.17 3.14 -18.50
N LEU A 207 -11.87 3.35 -18.29
CA LEU A 207 -11.26 3.34 -16.96
C LEU A 207 -11.69 4.53 -16.10
N PHE A 208 -11.86 5.73 -16.67
CA PHE A 208 -12.41 6.88 -15.94
C PHE A 208 -13.86 6.64 -15.52
N GLU A 209 -14.70 6.03 -16.37
CA GLU A 209 -16.08 5.68 -16.01
C GLU A 209 -16.12 4.65 -14.87
N ARG A 210 -15.22 3.66 -14.92
CA ARG A 210 -15.03 2.72 -13.81
C ARG A 210 -14.54 3.41 -12.53
N ALA A 211 -13.64 4.37 -12.65
CA ALA A 211 -13.14 5.14 -11.52
C ALA A 211 -14.27 5.96 -10.87
N LEU A 212 -15.13 6.63 -11.65
CA LEU A 212 -16.31 7.34 -11.12
C LEU A 212 -17.23 6.41 -10.32
N LYS A 213 -17.52 5.23 -10.86
CA LYS A 213 -18.36 4.25 -10.16
C LYS A 213 -17.74 3.87 -8.80
N ARG A 214 -16.45 3.55 -8.78
CA ARG A 214 -15.72 3.24 -7.54
C ARG A 214 -15.71 4.41 -6.56
N THR A 215 -15.54 5.63 -7.03
CA THR A 215 -15.59 6.84 -6.20
C THR A 215 -16.96 7.00 -5.54
N ASN A 216 -18.04 6.74 -6.27
CA ASN A 216 -19.40 6.80 -5.72
C ASN A 216 -19.66 5.67 -4.71
N ASP A 217 -19.21 4.45 -5.01
CA ASP A 217 -19.31 3.30 -4.09
C ASP A 217 -18.53 3.60 -2.79
N ALA A 218 -17.32 4.14 -2.90
CA ALA A 218 -16.49 4.54 -1.76
C ALA A 218 -17.13 5.65 -0.93
N LYS A 219 -17.77 6.65 -1.55
CA LYS A 219 -18.56 7.67 -0.82
C LYS A 219 -19.71 7.03 -0.03
N GLY A 220 -20.41 6.07 -0.66
CA GLY A 220 -21.47 5.31 0.00
C GLY A 220 -20.96 4.55 1.23
N MET A 221 -19.78 3.93 1.15
CA MET A 221 -19.15 3.24 2.28
C MET A 221 -18.70 4.21 3.39
N LEU A 222 -18.06 5.32 3.00
CA LEU A 222 -17.57 6.33 3.94
C LEU A 222 -18.72 6.97 4.72
N SER A 223 -19.84 7.24 4.06
CA SER A 223 -21.04 7.81 4.71
C SER A 223 -21.62 6.93 5.82
N LYS A 224 -21.46 5.60 5.70
CA LYS A 224 -21.92 4.63 6.71
C LYS A 224 -20.97 4.51 7.91
N LEU A 225 -19.72 4.94 7.74
CA LEU A 225 -18.65 4.81 8.73
C LEU A 225 -18.24 6.16 9.34
N LYS A 226 -19.08 7.19 9.19
CA LYS A 226 -18.86 8.52 9.80
C LYS A 226 -18.70 8.38 11.31
N GLY A 227 -17.54 8.83 11.82
CA GLY A 227 -17.22 8.80 13.24
C GLY A 227 -16.44 7.56 13.71
N SER A 228 -16.02 6.67 12.81
CA SER A 228 -15.09 5.59 13.17
C SER A 228 -13.70 6.15 13.51
N THR A 229 -13.14 5.74 14.65
CA THR A 229 -11.79 6.11 15.11
C THR A 229 -10.70 5.76 14.09
N TYR A 230 -10.95 4.77 13.23
CA TYR A 230 -9.98 4.29 12.24
C TYR A 230 -10.05 5.02 10.89
N MET A 231 -10.98 5.96 10.69
CA MET A 231 -11.20 6.73 9.45
C MET A 231 -10.77 8.20 9.62
N GLN A 232 -9.51 8.43 9.96
CA GLN A 232 -8.99 9.78 10.27
C GLN A 232 -8.42 10.52 9.04
N GLU A 233 -7.83 9.79 8.08
CA GLU A 233 -7.13 10.39 6.94
C GLU A 233 -8.04 10.50 5.69
N GLU A 234 -9.10 9.71 5.61
CA GLU A 234 -10.00 9.62 4.46
C GLU A 234 -11.15 10.64 4.55
N SER A 235 -11.19 11.59 3.62
CA SER A 235 -12.20 12.66 3.60
C SER A 235 -13.19 12.52 2.45
N GLU A 236 -14.47 12.83 2.71
CA GLU A 236 -15.51 12.94 1.66
C GLU A 236 -15.15 14.04 0.65
N GLU A 237 -14.49 15.11 1.08
CA GLU A 237 -14.05 16.21 0.22
C GLU A 237 -13.00 15.73 -0.80
N ALA A 238 -12.06 14.88 -0.38
CA ALA A 238 -11.06 14.32 -1.27
C ALA A 238 -11.70 13.42 -2.35
N LEU A 239 -12.76 12.66 -2.02
CA LEU A 239 -13.53 11.91 -3.01
C LEU A 239 -14.36 12.79 -3.93
N ASN A 240 -14.86 13.93 -3.44
CA ASN A 240 -15.56 14.92 -4.27
C ASN A 240 -14.61 15.56 -5.28
N ASN A 241 -13.42 15.97 -4.84
CA ASN A 241 -12.37 16.51 -5.70
C ASN A 241 -11.93 15.48 -6.74
N LEU A 242 -11.69 14.23 -6.30
CA LEU A 242 -11.35 13.13 -7.22
C LEU A 242 -12.45 12.91 -8.26
N ALA A 243 -13.73 12.96 -7.89
CA ALA A 243 -14.83 12.80 -8.84
C ALA A 243 -14.83 13.91 -9.90
N ALA A 244 -14.60 15.16 -9.49
CA ALA A 244 -14.50 16.30 -10.41
C ALA A 244 -13.28 16.16 -11.35
N GLU A 245 -12.12 15.78 -10.80
CA GLU A 245 -10.90 15.52 -11.59
C GLU A 245 -11.10 14.40 -12.61
N ILE A 246 -11.72 13.29 -12.20
CA ILE A 246 -12.03 12.18 -13.10
C ILE A 246 -12.96 12.66 -14.22
N GLU A 247 -14.00 13.43 -13.90
CA GLU A 247 -14.96 13.89 -14.89
C GLU A 247 -14.31 14.84 -15.91
N HIS A 248 -13.49 15.77 -15.44
CA HIS A 248 -12.71 16.65 -16.33
C HIS A 248 -11.76 15.85 -17.22
N ALA A 249 -11.00 14.90 -16.65
CA ALA A 249 -10.08 14.06 -17.40
C ALA A 249 -10.82 13.15 -18.41
N ARG A 250 -12.01 12.65 -18.05
CA ARG A 250 -12.88 11.85 -18.92
C ARG A 250 -13.35 12.65 -20.13
N ILE A 251 -13.83 13.88 -19.92
CA ILE A 251 -14.27 14.76 -21.01
C ILE A 251 -13.09 15.08 -21.93
N ALA A 252 -11.93 15.42 -21.35
CA ALA A 252 -10.71 15.69 -22.11
C ALA A 252 -10.28 14.47 -22.95
N ALA A 253 -10.28 13.27 -22.36
CA ALA A 253 -9.95 12.04 -23.08
C ALA A 253 -10.97 11.72 -24.20
N LYS A 254 -12.28 11.96 -23.98
CA LYS A 254 -13.31 11.82 -25.03
C LYS A 254 -13.07 12.80 -26.18
N ALA A 255 -12.77 14.05 -25.88
CA ALA A 255 -12.47 15.07 -26.90
C ALA A 255 -11.22 14.67 -27.72
N LYS A 256 -10.14 14.24 -27.06
CA LYS A 256 -8.93 13.75 -27.74
C LYS A 256 -9.20 12.53 -28.61
N ARG A 257 -10.01 11.57 -28.13
CA ARG A 257 -10.43 10.41 -28.93
C ARG A 257 -11.15 10.82 -30.22
N LEU A 258 -12.06 11.79 -30.12
CA LEU A 258 -12.80 12.30 -31.28
C LEU A 258 -11.90 13.08 -32.24
N ALA A 259 -10.98 13.90 -31.73
CA ALA A 259 -10.01 14.62 -32.55
C ALA A 259 -9.08 13.66 -33.31
N SER A 260 -8.61 12.59 -32.66
CA SER A 260 -7.84 11.52 -33.30
C SER A 260 -8.68 10.80 -34.37
N ALA A 261 -9.92 10.43 -34.08
CA ALA A 261 -10.81 9.80 -35.06
C ALA A 261 -11.15 10.71 -36.26
N ALA A 262 -11.14 12.03 -36.08
CA ALA A 262 -11.37 13.02 -37.12
C ALA A 262 -10.10 13.36 -37.94
N GLY A 263 -8.94 12.78 -37.62
CA GLY A 263 -7.67 13.08 -38.28
C GLY A 263 -7.14 14.50 -37.98
N VAL A 264 -7.59 15.11 -36.88
CA VAL A 264 -7.21 16.47 -36.46
C VAL A 264 -6.08 16.44 -35.40
N ALA A 265 -5.75 15.27 -34.87
CA ALA A 265 -4.70 15.12 -33.86
C ALA A 265 -3.30 15.26 -34.46
N ASP A 266 -2.38 15.90 -33.73
CA ASP A 266 -0.97 16.05 -34.10
C ASP A 266 -0.30 14.67 -34.29
N GLU A 267 0.54 14.52 -35.31
CA GLU A 267 1.33 13.30 -35.62
C GLU A 267 2.24 12.85 -34.45
N THR A 268 2.44 13.70 -33.43
CA THR A 268 3.21 13.39 -32.22
C THR A 268 2.44 12.50 -31.24
N ASP A 269 1.12 12.62 -31.15
CA ASP A 269 0.26 11.78 -30.29
C ASP A 269 0.04 10.38 -30.89
N GLU A 270 0.10 10.24 -32.22
CA GLU A 270 0.03 8.93 -32.92
C GLU A 270 1.31 8.10 -32.76
N LYS A 271 2.48 8.74 -32.66
CA LYS A 271 3.77 8.05 -32.46
C LYS A 271 3.91 7.46 -31.04
N THR A 272 3.29 8.07 -30.02
CA THR A 272 3.17 7.51 -28.66
C THR A 272 2.01 6.54 -28.53
N ALA A 273 0.93 6.73 -29.28
CA ALA A 273 -0.16 5.76 -29.47
C ALA A 273 0.24 4.60 -30.39
N ALA A 274 1.51 4.20 -30.46
CA ALA A 274 1.90 3.00 -31.18
C ALA A 274 1.04 1.87 -30.61
N ILE A 275 0.08 1.42 -31.41
CA ILE A 275 -0.78 0.29 -31.12
C ILE A 275 0.18 -0.85 -30.91
N ILE A 276 0.56 -1.16 -29.67
CA ILE A 276 1.19 -2.45 -29.43
C ILE A 276 0.06 -3.44 -29.54
N ASP A 277 -0.14 -3.90 -30.76
CA ASP A 277 -1.05 -4.97 -31.07
C ASP A 277 -0.45 -6.24 -30.46
N ASP A 278 -0.91 -6.55 -29.25
CA ASP A 278 -0.47 -7.69 -28.45
C ASP A 278 -1.13 -9.02 -28.91
N ARG A 279 -1.90 -9.02 -30.01
CA ARG A 279 -2.40 -10.27 -30.60
C ARG A 279 -1.20 -11.14 -31.00
N PRO A 280 -1.24 -12.45 -30.71
CA PRO A 280 -0.12 -13.32 -31.00
C PRO A 280 0.08 -13.41 -32.52
N LEU A 281 1.35 -13.48 -32.96
CA LEU A 281 1.70 -13.60 -34.38
C LEU A 281 0.91 -14.70 -35.09
N ILE A 282 0.65 -15.81 -34.39
CA ILE A 282 -0.10 -16.96 -34.93
C ILE A 282 -1.51 -16.59 -35.43
N ASP A 283 -2.16 -15.61 -34.81
CA ASP A 283 -3.51 -15.17 -35.18
C ASP A 283 -3.50 -14.09 -36.28
N THR A 284 -2.32 -13.55 -36.59
CA THR A 284 -2.15 -12.35 -37.41
C THR A 284 -1.14 -12.55 -38.53
N LEU A 285 -0.92 -13.82 -38.96
CA LEU A 285 0.05 -14.19 -40.00
C LEU A 285 -0.21 -13.53 -41.36
N THR A 286 -1.45 -13.09 -41.61
CA THR A 286 -1.86 -12.41 -42.84
C THR A 286 -1.57 -10.89 -42.81
N GLU A 287 -1.18 -10.35 -41.66
CA GLU A 287 -0.93 -8.93 -41.47
C GLU A 287 0.60 -8.67 -41.42
N TRP A 288 1.09 -7.69 -42.18
CA TRP A 288 2.48 -7.24 -42.02
C TRP A 288 2.62 -6.43 -40.73
N ARG A 289 3.49 -6.90 -39.81
CA ARG A 289 3.73 -6.27 -38.51
C ARG A 289 5.20 -5.94 -38.32
N GLN A 290 5.47 -4.73 -37.86
CA GLN A 290 6.81 -4.30 -37.47
C GLN A 290 6.91 -4.25 -35.95
N TRP A 291 7.76 -5.10 -35.37
CA TRP A 291 8.08 -5.08 -33.95
C TRP A 291 9.44 -4.44 -33.70
N ASP A 292 9.52 -3.52 -32.75
CA ASP A 292 10.78 -3.02 -32.22
C ASP A 292 11.38 -4.04 -31.24
N VAL A 293 12.13 -5.00 -31.79
CA VAL A 293 12.80 -6.05 -31.02
C VAL A 293 13.80 -5.46 -30.02
N ALA A 294 14.47 -4.36 -30.38
CA ALA A 294 15.47 -3.72 -29.53
C ALA A 294 14.82 -2.99 -28.34
N GLY A 295 13.68 -2.34 -28.57
CA GLY A 295 12.85 -1.76 -27.50
C GLY A 295 12.27 -2.82 -26.57
N ALA A 296 11.68 -3.88 -27.13
CA ALA A 296 11.09 -4.97 -26.34
C ALA A 296 12.11 -5.65 -25.42
N LEU A 297 13.35 -5.86 -25.90
CA LEU A 297 14.42 -6.44 -25.09
C LEU A 297 14.84 -5.54 -23.92
N LYS A 298 14.89 -4.22 -24.11
CA LYS A 298 15.18 -3.25 -23.03
C LYS A 298 14.08 -3.22 -21.98
N GLU A 299 12.83 -3.33 -22.40
CA GLU A 299 11.66 -3.29 -21.53
C GLU A 299 11.30 -4.66 -20.92
N LYS A 300 12.07 -5.71 -21.23
CA LYS A 300 11.76 -7.12 -20.86
C LYS A 300 10.34 -7.54 -21.25
N ARG A 301 9.83 -7.00 -22.36
CA ARG A 301 8.51 -7.35 -22.88
C ARG A 301 8.65 -8.56 -23.79
N ASN A 302 7.84 -9.59 -23.55
CA ASN A 302 7.79 -10.74 -24.43
C ASN A 302 7.03 -10.37 -25.71
N ILE A 303 7.58 -10.74 -26.87
CA ILE A 303 6.89 -10.62 -28.15
C ILE A 303 5.85 -11.76 -28.20
N PRO A 304 4.54 -11.46 -28.30
CA PRO A 304 3.52 -12.48 -28.34
C PRO A 304 3.56 -13.18 -29.70
N ILE A 305 4.25 -14.32 -29.78
CA ILE A 305 4.32 -15.15 -31.00
C ILE A 305 3.15 -16.13 -31.02
N ALA A 306 2.97 -16.85 -29.91
CA ALA A 306 1.90 -17.82 -29.68
C ALA A 306 1.67 -17.93 -28.17
N GLU A 307 0.46 -18.35 -27.77
CA GLU A 307 0.17 -18.65 -26.37
C GLU A 307 0.94 -19.89 -25.91
N MET A 308 1.63 -19.78 -24.77
CA MET A 308 2.40 -20.87 -24.17
C MET A 308 2.02 -21.02 -22.68
N PRO A 309 1.68 -22.24 -22.22
CA PRO A 309 1.58 -23.48 -22.99
C PRO A 309 0.38 -23.48 -23.96
N PRO A 310 0.39 -24.32 -25.02
CA PRO A 310 -0.75 -24.47 -25.91
C PRO A 310 -2.02 -24.80 -25.12
N ALA A 311 -3.17 -24.28 -25.56
CA ALA A 311 -4.44 -24.61 -24.93
C ALA A 311 -4.65 -26.13 -24.92
N PHE A 312 -5.07 -26.67 -23.77
CA PHE A 312 -5.37 -28.10 -23.66
C PHE A 312 -6.58 -28.43 -24.52
N ILE A 313 -6.35 -29.19 -25.59
CA ILE A 313 -7.42 -29.76 -26.40
C ILE A 313 -7.79 -31.10 -25.78
N LEU A 314 -9.08 -31.34 -25.57
CA LEU A 314 -9.57 -32.65 -25.16
C LEU A 314 -9.15 -33.68 -26.21
N MET A 315 -8.21 -34.56 -25.87
CA MET A 315 -7.89 -35.66 -26.75
C MET A 315 -9.03 -36.68 -26.68
N PRO A 316 -9.59 -37.12 -27.83
CA PRO A 316 -10.46 -38.27 -27.83
C PRO A 316 -9.68 -39.47 -27.27
N ASN A 317 -10.30 -40.23 -26.37
CA ASN A 317 -9.68 -41.42 -25.80
C ASN A 317 -9.23 -42.33 -26.94
N LYS A 318 -7.93 -42.61 -27.00
CA LYS A 318 -7.37 -43.56 -27.98
C LYS A 318 -8.15 -44.87 -27.84
N PRO A 319 -8.81 -45.38 -28.89
CA PRO A 319 -9.53 -46.65 -28.80
C PRO A 319 -8.53 -47.74 -28.40
N LEU A 320 -8.95 -48.62 -27.48
CA LEU A 320 -8.14 -49.75 -27.06
C LEU A 320 -7.87 -50.64 -28.28
N PHE A 321 -6.60 -50.79 -28.64
CA PHE A 321 -6.16 -51.70 -29.69
C PHE A 321 -5.27 -52.74 -29.04
N PHE A 322 -5.70 -53.99 -29.06
CA PHE A 322 -4.88 -55.11 -28.60
C PHE A 322 -4.01 -55.59 -29.75
N ASP A 323 -2.70 -55.64 -29.53
CA ASP A 323 -1.79 -56.31 -30.46
C ASP A 323 -1.88 -57.83 -30.25
N LEU A 324 -2.82 -58.44 -30.96
CA LEU A 324 -3.02 -59.89 -30.92
C LEU A 324 -1.91 -60.66 -31.63
N ALA A 325 -1.10 -60.01 -32.48
CA ALA A 325 -0.01 -60.67 -33.19
C ALA A 325 1.11 -61.09 -32.24
N LEU A 326 1.31 -60.35 -31.14
CA LEU A 326 2.26 -60.71 -30.08
C LEU A 326 1.95 -62.09 -29.46
N ASN A 327 0.68 -62.50 -29.42
CA ASN A 327 0.28 -63.81 -28.87
C ASN A 327 0.67 -65.00 -29.76
N HIS A 328 1.08 -64.75 -31.00
CA HIS A 328 1.44 -65.78 -31.99
C HIS A 328 2.95 -65.92 -32.20
N ILE A 329 3.75 -65.10 -31.51
CA ILE A 329 5.20 -65.28 -31.45
C ILE A 329 5.47 -66.37 -30.40
N LYS A 330 5.73 -67.58 -30.86
CA LYS A 330 6.16 -68.72 -30.03
C LYS A 330 7.63 -69.03 -30.27
#